data_AF-A0A3P9K5U2-F1
#
_entry.id   AF-A0A3P9K5U2-F1
#
_cell.length_a   1.000
_cell.length_b   1.000
_cell.length_c   1.000
_cell.angle_alpha   90.00
_cell.angle_beta   90.00
_cell.angle_gamma   90.00
#
_symmetry.space_group_name_H-M   'P 1'
#
loop_
_entity.id
_entity.type
_entity.pdbx_description
1 polymer ?
#
loop_
_entity_poly.entity_id
_entity_poly.type
_entity_poly.pdbx_seq_one_letter_code
_entity_poly.pdbx_strand_id
1 'polypeptide(L)'
;MLLNFIWKNRIHYLKKSVLMNSYEKGGLNFLDFTTLNNTFKINWIKSYLKNPLSIWNIFPHHMFAKVGGLHFLLLCHYNIDKIPVKLSAFHRQTLLSWFVMVKNEHSYKQKAFLGGYRHQLTGTEYHHAAVQTLPRKKPDRGITVFSRDSQTVRLKSHNQQCRVNTSTQMAGIGCYVSCMKDKLVTPGKYITADEWHDRKLRAVIFLQSLARRWLAQKAVDQLRNEQSRQLAWLEMQERRRESEKEDQQRDLYQRRMNPKRREDFNLLYKALESK
;
A
#
# COMPACT_ATOMS: atom_id res chain seq x y z
N MET A 1 32.42 -21.74 20.74
CA MET A 1 32.85 -23.16 20.76
C MET A 1 34.15 -23.36 19.98
N LEU A 2 34.22 -23.14 18.66
CA LEU A 2 35.46 -23.33 17.90
C LEU A 2 36.60 -22.35 18.30
N LEU A 3 36.29 -21.08 18.53
CA LEU A 3 37.29 -20.12 19.04
C LEU A 3 37.79 -20.51 20.43
N ASN A 4 36.90 -21.00 21.29
CA ASN A 4 37.28 -21.46 22.63
C ASN A 4 38.25 -22.65 22.56
N PHE A 5 38.09 -23.51 21.55
CA PHE A 5 39.03 -24.61 21.27
C PHE A 5 40.40 -24.08 20.81
N ILE A 6 40.43 -23.16 19.84
CA ILE A 6 41.68 -22.57 19.31
C ILE A 6 42.52 -21.92 20.42
N TRP A 7 41.88 -21.18 21.33
CA TRP A 7 42.55 -20.51 22.45
C TRP A 7 42.55 -21.30 23.76
N LYS A 8 42.18 -22.59 23.76
CA LYS A 8 42.12 -23.45 24.97
C LYS A 8 41.42 -22.78 26.17
N ASN A 9 40.27 -22.16 25.93
CA ASN A 9 39.49 -21.37 26.91
C ASN A 9 40.23 -20.18 27.56
N ARG A 10 41.36 -19.71 26.99
CA ARG A 10 42.07 -18.51 27.43
C ARG A 10 41.50 -17.25 26.75
N ILE A 11 41.91 -16.08 27.25
CA ILE A 11 41.52 -14.77 26.71
C ILE A 11 41.89 -14.73 25.22
N HIS A 12 40.93 -14.34 24.38
CA HIS A 12 41.12 -14.23 22.94
C HIS A 12 42.14 -13.15 22.61
N TYR A 13 43.22 -13.49 21.89
CA TYR A 13 44.20 -12.50 21.42
C TYR A 13 43.64 -11.60 20.31
N LEU A 14 42.67 -12.10 19.54
CA LEU A 14 42.00 -11.36 18.47
C LEU A 14 40.50 -11.30 18.72
N LYS A 15 39.91 -10.14 18.43
CA LYS A 15 38.45 -9.98 18.51
C LYS A 15 37.78 -10.88 17.48
N LYS A 16 36.69 -11.54 17.89
CA LYS A 16 35.88 -12.41 17.00
C LYS A 16 35.46 -11.70 15.71
N SER A 17 35.06 -10.43 15.79
CA SER A 17 34.67 -9.65 14.61
C SER A 17 35.79 -9.47 13.58
N VAL A 18 37.05 -9.42 14.01
CA VAL A 18 38.21 -9.24 13.12
C VAL A 18 38.54 -10.55 12.40
N LEU A 19 38.48 -11.68 13.11
CA LEU A 19 38.71 -13.01 12.53
C LEU A 19 37.71 -13.37 11.42
N MET A 20 36.46 -12.90 11.56
CA MET A 20 35.36 -13.15 10.62
C MET A 20 35.46 -12.34 9.33
N ASN A 21 36.32 -11.32 9.27
CA ASN A 21 36.46 -10.47 8.08
C ASN A 21 37.13 -11.23 6.93
N SER A 22 36.96 -10.70 5.71
CA SER A 22 37.66 -11.19 4.52
C SER A 22 39.18 -10.96 4.61
N TYR A 23 39.94 -11.79 3.89
CA TYR A 23 41.40 -11.65 3.80
C TYR A 23 41.83 -10.24 3.38
N GLU A 24 41.09 -9.63 2.44
CA GLU A 24 41.30 -8.24 1.98
C GLU A 24 41.21 -7.20 3.11
N LYS A 25 40.42 -7.48 4.15
CA LYS A 25 40.22 -6.59 5.31
C LYS A 25 41.08 -7.02 6.51
N GLY A 26 42.11 -7.85 6.28
CA GLY A 26 43.00 -8.38 7.31
C GLY A 26 42.36 -9.43 8.22
N GLY A 27 41.25 -10.04 7.81
CA GLY A 27 40.61 -11.14 8.52
C GLY A 27 41.04 -12.52 8.02
N LEU A 28 40.50 -13.58 8.63
CA LEU A 28 40.85 -14.98 8.32
C LEU A 28 39.71 -15.74 7.63
N ASN A 29 38.65 -15.05 7.18
CA ASN A 29 37.43 -15.67 6.67
C ASN A 29 36.88 -16.76 7.61
N PHE A 30 37.05 -16.54 8.93
CA PHE A 30 36.68 -17.54 9.91
C PHE A 30 35.18 -17.79 9.86
N LEU A 31 34.78 -19.07 9.84
CA LEU A 31 33.36 -19.46 9.83
C LEU A 31 32.85 -19.59 11.25
N ASP A 32 31.97 -18.67 11.67
CA ASP A 32 31.24 -18.83 12.92
C ASP A 32 30.06 -19.77 12.74
N PHE A 33 30.01 -20.80 13.58
CA PHE A 33 28.94 -21.78 13.54
C PHE A 33 27.56 -21.14 13.74
N THR A 34 27.49 -20.07 14.55
CA THR A 34 26.21 -19.37 14.78
C THR A 34 25.74 -18.64 13.54
N THR A 35 26.64 -17.97 12.81
CA THR A 35 26.31 -17.28 11.56
C THR A 35 25.94 -18.28 10.47
N LEU A 36 26.68 -19.38 10.36
CA LEU A 36 26.41 -20.45 9.40
C LEU A 36 25.07 -21.15 9.68
N ASN A 37 24.75 -21.43 10.94
CA ASN A 37 23.46 -22.00 11.30
C ASN A 37 22.31 -21.01 11.01
N ASN A 38 22.52 -19.72 11.23
CA ASN A 38 21.55 -18.68 10.87
C ASN A 38 21.35 -18.58 9.35
N THR A 39 22.43 -18.66 8.55
CA THR A 39 22.32 -18.62 7.07
C THR A 39 21.57 -19.82 6.53
N PHE A 40 21.80 -21.03 7.07
CA PHE A 40 21.01 -22.21 6.70
C PHE A 40 19.53 -22.03 6.96
N LYS A 41 19.15 -21.49 8.14
CA LYS A 41 17.75 -21.23 8.50
C LYS A 41 17.10 -20.17 7.61
N ILE A 42 17.83 -19.11 7.27
CA ILE A 42 17.35 -18.08 6.34
C ILE A 42 17.18 -18.66 4.94
N ASN A 43 18.10 -19.52 4.49
CA ASN A 43 17.99 -20.19 3.20
C ASN A 43 16.82 -21.17 3.17
N TRP A 44 16.52 -21.84 4.28
CA TRP A 44 15.30 -22.63 4.42
C TRP A 44 14.05 -21.75 4.27
N ILE A 45 13.98 -20.57 4.92
CA ILE A 45 12.86 -19.62 4.73
C ILE A 45 12.74 -19.22 3.26
N LYS A 46 13.84 -18.85 2.62
CA LYS A 46 13.86 -18.46 1.20
C LYS A 46 13.34 -19.59 0.31
N SER A 47 13.75 -20.82 0.58
CA SER A 47 13.29 -22.01 -0.14
C SER A 47 11.80 -22.27 0.09
N TYR A 48 11.35 -22.15 1.34
CA TYR A 48 9.95 -22.30 1.73
C TYR A 48 9.05 -21.28 1.02
N LEU A 49 9.47 -20.01 0.94
CA LEU A 49 8.70 -18.96 0.26
C LEU A 49 8.63 -19.16 -1.25
N LYS A 50 9.66 -19.76 -1.87
CA LYS A 50 9.64 -20.09 -3.30
C LYS A 50 8.66 -21.22 -3.61
N ASN A 51 8.68 -22.30 -2.83
CA ASN A 51 7.87 -23.50 -3.05
C ASN A 51 7.14 -23.95 -1.76
N PRO A 52 6.00 -23.31 -1.42
CA PRO A 52 5.30 -23.58 -0.16
C PRO A 52 4.64 -24.97 -0.11
N LEU A 53 4.30 -25.55 -1.26
CA LEU A 53 3.64 -26.86 -1.40
C LEU A 53 4.60 -28.04 -1.60
N SER A 54 5.91 -27.83 -1.39
CA SER A 54 6.88 -28.93 -1.38
C SER A 54 6.51 -29.98 -0.33
N ILE A 55 6.76 -31.25 -0.61
CA ILE A 55 6.51 -32.38 0.31
C ILE A 55 7.11 -32.11 1.71
N TRP A 56 8.32 -31.55 1.73
CA TRP A 56 9.05 -31.20 2.95
C TRP A 56 8.49 -29.99 3.71
N ASN A 57 7.59 -29.23 3.09
CA ASN A 57 6.98 -28.02 3.62
C ASN A 57 5.52 -28.21 4.05
N ILE A 58 4.89 -29.36 3.79
CA ILE A 58 3.47 -29.63 4.13
C ILE A 58 3.22 -29.45 5.63
N PHE A 59 4.05 -30.06 6.49
CA PHE A 59 3.88 -29.97 7.94
C PHE A 59 4.11 -28.54 8.48
N PRO A 60 5.23 -27.85 8.14
CA PRO A 60 5.39 -26.44 8.48
C PRO A 60 4.26 -25.55 7.95
N HIS A 61 3.75 -25.82 6.74
CA HIS A 61 2.67 -25.06 6.13
C HIS A 61 1.37 -25.15 6.94
N HIS A 62 0.96 -26.36 7.30
CA HIS A 62 -0.22 -26.57 8.13
C HIS A 62 -0.05 -25.97 9.54
N MET A 63 1.16 -26.05 10.11
CA MET A 63 1.46 -25.45 11.41
C MET A 63 1.34 -23.92 11.37
N PHE A 64 1.94 -23.27 10.38
CA PHE A 64 1.92 -21.80 10.26
C PHE A 64 0.58 -21.26 9.78
N ALA A 65 -0.22 -22.04 9.03
CA ALA A 65 -1.56 -21.65 8.59
C ALA A 65 -2.47 -21.27 9.79
N LYS A 66 -2.32 -21.94 10.93
CA LYS A 66 -3.06 -21.63 12.17
C LYS A 66 -2.80 -20.21 12.72
N VAL A 67 -1.68 -19.59 12.34
CA VAL A 67 -1.26 -18.25 12.78
C VAL A 67 -1.34 -17.23 11.63
N GLY A 68 -2.06 -17.56 10.54
CA GLY A 68 -2.17 -16.70 9.36
C GLY A 68 -1.04 -16.86 8.33
N GLY A 69 -0.18 -17.87 8.51
CA GLY A 69 0.87 -18.25 7.56
C GLY A 69 2.25 -17.69 7.87
N LEU A 70 3.29 -18.31 7.30
CA LEU A 70 4.68 -17.89 7.51
C LEU A 70 4.92 -16.48 6.94
N HIS A 71 4.37 -16.18 5.76
CA HIS A 71 4.53 -14.88 5.12
C HIS A 71 4.01 -13.74 6.02
N PHE A 72 2.87 -13.93 6.66
CA PHE A 72 2.32 -12.99 7.64
C PHE A 72 3.27 -12.80 8.83
N LEU A 73 3.71 -13.90 9.44
CA LEU A 73 4.63 -13.85 10.58
C LEU A 73 5.94 -13.11 10.25
N LEU A 74 6.53 -13.32 9.07
CA LEU A 74 7.80 -12.67 8.70
C LEU A 74 7.71 -11.14 8.58
N LEU A 75 6.51 -10.59 8.40
CA LEU A 75 6.26 -9.14 8.27
C LEU A 75 5.84 -8.48 9.59
N CYS A 76 5.48 -9.26 10.61
CA CYS A 76 4.96 -8.74 11.87
C CYS A 76 6.04 -8.56 12.94
N HIS A 77 5.76 -7.65 13.87
CA HIS A 77 6.49 -7.55 15.14
C HIS A 77 5.78 -8.43 16.17
N TYR A 78 6.37 -9.57 16.55
CA TYR A 78 5.79 -10.53 17.48
C TYR A 78 6.80 -11.01 18.51
N ASN A 79 6.30 -11.49 19.65
CA ASN A 79 7.11 -12.20 20.64
C ASN A 79 6.93 -13.71 20.43
N ILE A 80 8.03 -14.44 20.23
CA ILE A 80 8.03 -15.87 19.90
C ILE A 80 7.37 -16.70 21.01
N ASP A 81 7.52 -16.29 22.26
CA ASP A 81 6.95 -17.03 23.40
C ASP A 81 5.43 -16.88 23.51
N LYS A 82 4.84 -15.89 22.84
CA LYS A 82 3.39 -15.61 22.85
C LYS A 82 2.64 -16.20 21.65
N ILE A 83 3.31 -16.94 20.78
CA ILE A 83 2.67 -17.55 19.61
C ILE A 83 1.78 -18.71 20.08
N PRO A 84 0.50 -18.78 19.68
CA PRO A 84 -0.46 -19.78 20.17
C PRO A 84 -0.22 -21.21 19.62
N VAL A 85 0.96 -21.49 19.07
CA VAL A 85 1.33 -22.78 18.47
C VAL A 85 2.66 -23.25 19.04
N LYS A 86 2.74 -24.55 19.38
CA LYS A 86 3.96 -25.18 19.87
C LYS A 86 4.99 -25.30 18.74
N LEU A 87 5.89 -24.32 18.64
CA LEU A 87 6.98 -24.32 17.68
C LEU A 87 8.13 -25.23 18.11
N SER A 88 8.65 -26.01 17.17
CA SER A 88 9.90 -26.77 17.35
C SER A 88 11.08 -25.84 17.58
N ALA A 89 12.15 -26.34 18.21
CA ALA A 89 13.39 -25.57 18.43
C ALA A 89 13.96 -25.01 17.12
N PHE A 90 13.85 -25.78 16.02
CA PHE A 90 14.26 -25.33 14.69
C PHE A 90 13.45 -24.10 14.23
N HIS A 91 12.11 -24.19 14.22
CA HIS A 91 11.27 -23.08 13.74
C HIS A 91 11.41 -21.83 14.61
N ARG A 92 11.55 -21.98 15.94
CA ARG A 92 11.84 -20.86 16.85
C ARG A 92 13.14 -20.16 16.47
N GLN A 93 14.22 -20.93 16.30
CA GLN A 93 15.52 -20.38 15.92
C GLN A 93 15.46 -19.73 14.53
N THR A 94 14.72 -20.31 13.59
CA THR A 94 14.58 -19.77 12.23
C THR A 94 13.90 -18.40 12.21
N LEU A 95 12.83 -18.22 12.99
CA LEU A 95 12.17 -16.93 13.18
C LEU A 95 13.08 -15.90 13.88
N LEU A 96 13.86 -16.32 14.89
CA LEU A 96 14.87 -15.48 15.53
C LEU A 96 15.96 -15.03 14.54
N SER A 97 16.50 -15.95 13.76
CA SER A 97 17.54 -15.66 12.75
C SER A 97 17.04 -14.65 11.72
N TRP A 98 15.79 -14.79 11.27
CA TRP A 98 15.14 -13.84 10.38
C TRP A 98 15.02 -12.45 11.01
N PHE A 99 14.52 -12.39 12.24
CA PHE A 99 14.35 -11.13 12.96
C PHE A 99 15.67 -10.39 13.17
N VAL A 100 16.75 -11.10 13.51
CA VAL A 100 18.10 -10.53 13.64
C VAL A 100 18.59 -9.97 12.31
N MET A 101 18.40 -10.69 11.19
CA MET A 101 18.78 -10.23 9.86
C MET A 101 18.03 -8.94 9.47
N VAL A 102 16.70 -8.93 9.63
CA VAL A 102 15.86 -7.76 9.30
C VAL A 102 16.20 -6.57 10.19
N LYS A 103 16.42 -6.78 11.50
CA LYS A 103 16.87 -5.71 12.41
C LYS A 103 18.21 -5.11 11.99
N ASN A 104 19.17 -5.92 11.57
CA ASN A 104 20.46 -5.43 11.11
C ASN A 104 20.32 -4.60 9.84
N GLU A 105 19.51 -5.02 8.87
CA GLU A 105 19.22 -4.21 7.66
C GLU A 105 18.57 -2.86 7.99
N HIS A 106 17.68 -2.83 9.00
CA HIS A 106 17.05 -1.59 9.47
C HIS A 106 17.98 -0.76 10.37
N SER A 107 18.98 -1.37 11.02
CA SER A 107 19.96 -0.68 11.88
C SER A 107 20.93 0.19 11.08
N TYR A 108 21.19 -0.12 9.80
CA TYR A 108 21.92 0.80 8.91
C TYR A 108 21.12 2.06 8.55
N LYS A 109 19.84 2.12 8.94
CA LYS A 109 18.96 3.29 8.83
C LYS A 109 18.57 3.81 10.21
N GLN A 110 19.52 3.88 11.16
CA GLN A 110 19.31 4.73 12.33
C GLN A 110 19.03 6.15 11.83
N LYS A 111 17.84 6.66 12.12
CA LYS A 111 17.47 8.03 11.78
C LYS A 111 18.47 8.95 12.46
N ALA A 112 19.01 9.91 11.72
CA ALA A 112 19.82 10.96 12.32
C ALA A 112 19.00 11.61 13.45
N PHE A 113 19.63 11.80 14.62
CA PHE A 113 18.98 12.50 15.72
C PHE A 113 18.79 13.97 15.31
N LEU A 114 17.55 14.35 15.00
CA LEU A 114 17.18 15.71 14.59
C LEU A 114 16.70 16.56 15.78
N GLY A 115 17.10 16.18 17.00
CA GLY A 115 16.63 16.80 18.25
C GLY A 115 15.40 16.12 18.84
N GLY A 116 15.01 16.60 20.02
CA GLY A 116 13.89 16.07 20.79
C GLY A 116 13.81 16.70 22.19
N TYR A 117 12.81 16.29 22.97
CA TYR A 117 12.63 16.71 24.36
C TYR A 117 12.74 15.51 25.29
N ARG A 118 13.36 15.69 26.46
CA ARG A 118 13.42 14.65 27.50
C ARG A 118 12.47 15.00 28.62
N HIS A 119 11.59 14.08 28.98
CA HIS A 119 10.75 14.23 30.15
C HIS A 119 11.60 14.09 31.42
N GLN A 120 11.57 15.10 32.30
CA GLN A 120 12.51 15.19 33.42
C GLN A 120 12.30 14.10 34.49
N LEU A 121 11.05 13.68 34.73
CA LEU A 121 10.72 12.73 35.79
C LEU A 121 10.87 11.27 35.38
N THR A 122 10.53 10.94 34.13
CA THR A 122 10.56 9.55 33.62
C THR A 122 11.79 9.27 32.78
N GLY A 123 12.58 10.29 32.44
CA GLY A 123 13.74 10.19 31.56
C GLY A 123 13.41 9.81 30.11
N THR A 124 12.13 9.68 29.74
CA THR A 124 11.75 9.29 28.39
C THR A 124 12.06 10.39 27.38
N GLU A 125 12.77 10.01 26.32
CA GLU A 125 13.17 10.90 25.23
C GLU A 125 12.14 10.85 24.09
N TYR A 126 11.67 12.03 23.69
CA TYR A 126 10.74 12.23 22.58
C TYR A 126 11.50 12.86 21.42
N HIS A 127 11.72 12.11 20.34
CA HIS A 127 12.39 12.62 19.14
C HIS A 127 11.42 13.40 18.24
N HIS A 128 11.91 14.46 17.59
CA HIS A 128 11.12 15.15 16.56
C HIS A 128 10.83 14.21 15.38
N ALA A 129 9.62 14.30 14.82
CA ALA A 129 9.21 13.45 13.72
C ALA A 129 9.95 13.84 12.41
N ALA A 130 10.87 13.00 11.96
CA ALA A 130 11.41 13.07 10.60
C ALA A 130 10.40 12.44 9.61
N VAL A 131 10.12 13.12 8.51
CA VAL A 131 9.29 12.60 7.40
C VAL A 131 9.87 11.25 6.94
N GLN A 132 9.03 10.21 6.94
CA GLN A 132 9.47 8.80 6.88
C GLN A 132 10.05 8.35 5.53
N THR A 133 9.97 9.18 4.49
CA THR A 133 10.51 8.86 3.16
C THR A 133 11.19 10.06 2.55
N LEU A 134 12.50 9.96 2.31
CA LEU A 134 13.15 10.82 1.32
C LEU A 134 12.44 10.59 -0.03
N PRO A 135 12.02 11.63 -0.75
CA PRO A 135 11.44 11.45 -2.07
C PRO A 135 12.44 10.71 -2.96
N ARG A 136 11.94 9.77 -3.77
CA ARG A 136 12.79 9.03 -4.71
C ARG A 136 13.52 10.04 -5.60
N LYS A 137 14.86 10.01 -5.60
CA LYS A 137 15.64 10.77 -6.58
C LYS A 137 15.22 10.29 -7.97
N LYS A 138 14.78 11.23 -8.82
CA LYS A 138 14.52 10.91 -10.23
C LYS A 138 15.87 10.52 -10.86
N PRO A 139 15.93 9.46 -11.67
CA PRO A 139 17.15 9.12 -12.40
C PRO A 139 17.54 10.32 -13.26
N ASP A 140 18.84 10.62 -13.28
CA ASP A 140 19.37 11.68 -14.13
C ASP A 140 19.16 11.29 -15.60
N ARG A 141 18.46 12.13 -16.36
CA ARG A 141 18.15 11.87 -17.77
C ARG A 141 19.32 12.23 -18.68
N GLY A 142 20.39 12.83 -18.16
CA GLY A 142 21.60 13.20 -18.92
C GLY A 142 21.37 14.29 -19.97
N ILE A 143 20.16 14.86 -20.04
CA ILE A 143 19.75 15.89 -21.01
C ILE A 143 19.14 17.04 -20.21
N THR A 144 19.67 18.24 -20.40
CA THR A 144 19.09 19.47 -19.88
C THR A 144 17.81 19.78 -20.66
N VAL A 145 16.66 19.68 -20.00
CA VAL A 145 15.36 20.00 -20.60
C VAL A 145 14.92 21.37 -20.10
N PHE A 146 14.82 22.34 -21.00
CA PHE A 146 14.26 23.66 -20.71
C PHE A 146 12.74 23.61 -20.96
N SER A 147 11.92 23.76 -19.91
CA SER A 147 10.47 23.90 -20.03
C SER A 147 10.01 25.26 -19.49
N ARG A 148 9.12 25.95 -20.20
CA ARG A 148 8.43 27.18 -19.73
C ARG A 148 7.11 26.88 -19.00
N ASP A 149 6.78 25.61 -18.80
CA ASP A 149 5.51 25.21 -18.19
C ASP A 149 5.50 25.51 -16.70
N SER A 150 4.51 26.29 -16.26
CA SER A 150 4.22 26.48 -14.85
C SER A 150 3.31 25.35 -14.35
N GLN A 151 3.64 24.80 -13.19
CA GLN A 151 2.83 23.75 -12.57
C GLN A 151 1.48 24.33 -12.14
N THR A 152 0.39 23.83 -12.70
CA THR A 152 -0.96 24.14 -12.21
C THR A 152 -1.19 23.43 -10.87
N VAL A 153 -1.01 24.16 -9.77
CA VAL A 153 -1.21 23.64 -8.41
C VAL A 153 -2.61 24.00 -7.92
N ARG A 154 -3.35 23.02 -7.41
CA ARG A 154 -4.59 23.26 -6.66
C ARG A 154 -4.24 23.64 -5.22
N LEU A 155 -4.28 24.94 -4.93
CA LEU A 155 -4.10 25.44 -3.58
C LEU A 155 -5.35 25.12 -2.74
N LYS A 156 -5.13 24.65 -1.51
CA LYS A 156 -6.18 24.49 -0.49
C LYS A 156 -5.79 25.35 0.71
N SER A 157 -6.70 26.20 1.16
CA SER A 157 -6.52 26.91 2.43
C SER A 157 -6.75 25.94 3.58
N HIS A 158 -5.90 26.03 4.59
CA HIS A 158 -6.05 25.31 5.84
C HIS A 158 -6.03 26.32 6.97
N ASN A 159 -7.03 26.26 7.84
CA ASN A 159 -7.11 27.13 9.00
C ASN A 159 -6.30 26.51 10.15
N GLN A 160 -5.57 27.34 10.88
CA GLN A 160 -4.88 26.97 12.11
C GLN A 160 -5.47 27.79 13.27
N GLN A 161 -5.82 27.13 14.37
CA GLN A 161 -6.32 27.78 15.57
C GLN A 161 -5.16 28.00 16.55
N CYS A 162 -4.97 29.25 17.00
CA CYS A 162 -4.08 29.58 18.10
C CYS A 162 -4.73 29.24 19.45
N ARG A 163 -3.92 29.00 20.49
CA ARG A 163 -4.45 28.84 21.85
C ARG A 163 -5.11 30.14 22.31
N VAL A 164 -6.35 30.04 22.77
CA VAL A 164 -7.07 31.14 23.43
C VAL A 164 -6.91 30.93 24.93
N ASN A 165 -6.38 31.93 25.64
CA ASN A 165 -6.28 31.90 27.10
C ASN A 165 -7.54 32.55 27.69
N THR A 166 -8.13 31.93 28.70
CA THR A 166 -9.27 32.46 29.46
C THR A 166 -9.02 32.18 30.94
N SER A 167 -9.25 33.17 31.80
CA SER A 167 -9.13 33.05 33.25
C SER A 167 -10.45 33.46 33.91
N THR A 168 -10.76 32.84 35.05
CA THR A 168 -11.93 33.15 35.86
C THR A 168 -11.46 33.40 37.29
N GLN A 169 -11.92 34.50 37.89
CA GLN A 169 -11.61 34.86 39.28
C GLN A 169 -12.88 34.78 40.11
N MET A 170 -12.84 34.02 41.21
CA MET A 170 -13.97 33.90 42.12
C MET A 170 -14.11 35.18 42.95
N ALA A 171 -15.34 35.63 43.18
CA ALA A 171 -15.60 36.71 44.12
C ALA A 171 -15.31 36.23 45.56
N GLY A 172 -14.59 37.03 46.34
CA GLY A 172 -14.21 36.71 47.71
C GLY A 172 -14.06 37.97 48.56
N ILE A 173 -14.17 37.82 49.88
CA ILE A 173 -14.04 38.94 50.81
C ILE A 173 -12.61 39.52 50.70
N GLY A 174 -12.50 40.82 50.41
CA GLY A 174 -11.22 41.50 50.18
C GLY A 174 -10.68 41.42 48.73
N CYS A 175 -11.42 40.80 47.80
CA CYS A 175 -11.03 40.68 46.41
C CYS A 175 -12.03 41.37 45.48
N TYR A 176 -11.61 42.43 44.80
CA TYR A 176 -12.45 43.12 43.81
C TYR A 176 -12.48 42.34 42.48
N VAL A 177 -13.69 41.99 42.03
CA VAL A 177 -13.96 41.37 40.72
C VAL A 177 -15.09 42.14 40.06
N SER A 178 -14.89 42.61 38.81
CA SER A 178 -15.86 43.47 38.13
C SER A 178 -16.93 42.66 37.38
N CYS A 179 -18.18 42.76 37.81
CA CYS A 179 -19.32 42.08 37.18
C CYS A 179 -20.04 42.89 36.09
N MET A 180 -19.53 44.06 35.70
CA MET A 180 -20.24 45.02 34.84
C MET A 180 -20.55 44.50 33.41
N LYS A 181 -19.76 43.55 32.92
CA LYS A 181 -19.92 42.95 31.57
C LYS A 181 -20.55 41.56 31.61
N ASP A 182 -20.91 41.08 32.81
CA ASP A 182 -21.44 39.74 32.99
C ASP A 182 -22.90 39.66 32.52
N LYS A 183 -23.30 38.48 32.06
CA LYS A 183 -24.67 38.22 31.60
C LYS A 183 -25.28 37.09 32.41
N LEU A 184 -26.46 37.34 32.98
CA LEU A 184 -27.28 36.30 33.59
C LEU A 184 -27.94 35.46 32.50
N VAL A 185 -27.81 34.13 32.59
CA VAL A 185 -28.36 33.17 31.62
C VAL A 185 -29.22 32.16 32.37
N THR A 186 -30.43 31.91 31.86
CA THR A 186 -31.31 30.86 32.39
C THR A 186 -30.91 29.50 31.82
N PRO A 187 -30.83 28.43 32.64
CA PRO A 187 -30.46 27.11 32.16
C PRO A 187 -31.53 26.55 31.22
N GLY A 188 -31.11 26.08 30.05
CA GLY A 188 -31.97 25.32 29.14
C GLY A 188 -32.10 23.85 29.56
N LYS A 189 -32.89 23.07 28.81
CA LYS A 189 -32.95 21.61 28.98
C LYS A 189 -31.58 21.02 28.66
N TYR A 190 -30.99 20.32 29.63
CA TYR A 190 -29.77 19.56 29.41
C TYR A 190 -30.06 18.36 28.51
N ILE A 191 -29.26 18.17 27.46
CA ILE A 191 -29.35 17.00 26.57
C ILE A 191 -28.32 16.00 27.09
N THR A 192 -28.79 14.82 27.49
CA THR A 192 -27.89 13.75 27.93
C THR A 192 -26.99 13.29 26.78
N ALA A 193 -25.84 12.71 27.12
CA ALA A 193 -24.95 12.18 26.10
C ALA A 193 -25.69 11.17 25.21
N ASP A 194 -26.46 10.27 25.79
CA ASP A 194 -27.16 9.20 25.05
C ASP A 194 -28.20 9.76 24.08
N GLU A 195 -29.02 10.73 24.50
CA GLU A 195 -30.00 11.40 23.62
C GLU A 195 -29.33 12.08 22.40
N TRP A 196 -28.16 12.70 22.63
CA TRP A 196 -27.38 13.31 21.56
C TRP A 196 -26.82 12.27 20.58
N HIS A 197 -26.33 11.14 21.09
CA HIS A 197 -25.82 10.04 20.26
C HIS A 197 -26.94 9.39 19.45
N ASP A 198 -28.12 9.18 20.04
CA ASP A 198 -29.29 8.64 19.34
C ASP A 198 -29.78 9.57 18.23
N ARG A 199 -29.76 10.89 18.48
CA ARG A 199 -30.08 11.89 17.46
C ARG A 199 -29.08 11.83 16.30
N LYS A 200 -27.78 11.76 16.60
CA LYS A 200 -26.74 11.59 15.57
C LYS A 200 -26.93 10.28 14.80
N LEU A 201 -27.19 9.17 15.48
CA LEU A 201 -27.35 7.86 14.85
C LEU A 201 -28.52 7.86 13.87
N ARG A 202 -29.68 8.41 14.27
CA ARG A 202 -30.84 8.56 13.38
C ARG A 202 -30.51 9.40 12.13
N ALA A 203 -29.82 10.52 12.31
CA ALA A 203 -29.38 11.36 11.19
C ALA A 203 -28.39 10.63 10.26
N VAL A 204 -27.44 9.87 10.81
CA VAL A 204 -26.49 9.08 10.04
C VAL A 204 -27.20 7.99 9.24
N ILE A 205 -28.14 7.25 9.84
CA ILE A 205 -28.91 6.21 9.14
C ILE A 205 -29.70 6.83 7.98
N PHE A 206 -30.31 7.99 8.18
CA PHE A 206 -31.03 8.72 7.13
C PHE A 206 -30.11 9.15 5.99
N LEU A 207 -28.94 9.74 6.30
CA LEU A 207 -27.95 10.10 5.27
C LEU A 207 -27.45 8.88 4.50
N GLN A 208 -27.21 7.77 5.19
CA GLN A 208 -26.79 6.52 4.57
C GLN A 208 -27.87 5.94 3.64
N SER A 209 -29.16 6.03 3.99
CA SER A 209 -30.23 5.54 3.12
C SER A 209 -30.33 6.36 1.83
N LEU A 210 -30.19 7.68 1.92
CA LEU A 210 -30.12 8.57 0.75
C LEU A 210 -28.89 8.26 -0.12
N ALA A 211 -27.71 8.07 0.49
CA ALA A 211 -26.50 7.72 -0.23
C ALA A 211 -26.62 6.38 -0.96
N ARG A 212 -27.19 5.35 -0.32
CA ARG A 212 -27.46 4.05 -0.96
C ARG A 212 -28.40 4.20 -2.15
N ARG A 213 -29.49 4.96 -2.02
CA ARG A 213 -30.42 5.26 -3.13
C ARG A 213 -29.70 5.95 -4.28
N TRP A 214 -28.91 6.99 -4.00
CA TRP A 214 -28.16 7.73 -5.01
C TRP A 214 -27.15 6.86 -5.76
N LEU A 215 -26.41 6.01 -5.04
CA LEU A 215 -25.48 5.06 -5.67
C LEU A 215 -26.21 4.07 -6.59
N ALA A 216 -27.36 3.56 -6.17
CA ALA A 216 -28.17 2.65 -7.00
C ALA A 216 -28.69 3.35 -8.26
N GLN A 217 -29.17 4.59 -8.14
CA GLN A 217 -29.59 5.40 -9.30
C GLN A 217 -28.44 5.62 -10.28
N LYS A 218 -27.26 6.02 -9.76
CA LYS A 218 -26.07 6.22 -10.58
C LYS A 218 -25.66 4.95 -11.33
N ALA A 219 -25.75 3.78 -10.69
CA ALA A 219 -25.46 2.50 -11.33
C ALA A 219 -26.48 2.18 -12.44
N VAL A 220 -27.77 2.40 -12.20
CA VAL A 220 -28.82 2.23 -13.23
C VAL A 220 -28.62 3.16 -14.41
N ASP A 221 -28.25 4.42 -14.18
CA ASP A 221 -27.99 5.38 -15.25
C ASP A 221 -26.76 4.99 -16.08
N GLN A 222 -25.73 4.43 -15.43
CA GLN A 222 -24.57 3.87 -16.15
C GLN A 222 -24.99 2.70 -17.07
N LEU A 223 -25.80 1.76 -16.57
CA LEU A 223 -26.31 0.63 -17.35
C LEU A 223 -27.18 1.08 -18.52
N ARG A 224 -28.06 2.07 -18.32
CA ARG A 224 -28.86 2.67 -19.40
C ARG A 224 -27.96 3.29 -20.47
N ASN A 225 -26.95 4.06 -20.08
CA ASN A 225 -26.00 4.66 -21.01
C ASN A 225 -25.17 3.61 -21.78
N GLU A 226 -24.84 2.48 -21.15
CA GLU A 226 -24.19 1.35 -21.83
C GLU A 226 -25.12 0.70 -22.84
N GLN A 227 -26.36 0.42 -22.46
CA GLN A 227 -27.37 -0.15 -23.35
C GLN A 227 -27.63 0.77 -24.56
N SER A 228 -27.83 2.07 -24.35
CA SER A 228 -28.03 3.03 -25.43
C SER A 228 -26.82 3.09 -26.38
N ARG A 229 -25.59 3.02 -25.85
CA ARG A 229 -24.37 2.95 -26.67
C ARG A 229 -24.30 1.67 -27.50
N GLN A 230 -24.66 0.53 -26.92
CA GLN A 230 -24.68 -0.75 -27.63
C GLN A 230 -25.72 -0.76 -28.75
N LEU A 231 -26.94 -0.28 -28.47
CA LEU A 231 -28.00 -0.18 -29.49
C LEU A 231 -27.60 0.76 -30.63
N ALA A 232 -27.05 1.94 -30.31
CA ALA A 232 -26.56 2.87 -31.32
C ALA A 232 -25.42 2.27 -32.17
N TRP A 233 -24.54 1.48 -31.55
CA TRP A 233 -23.49 0.77 -32.27
C TRP A 233 -24.05 -0.31 -33.21
N LEU A 234 -25.01 -1.11 -32.76
CA LEU A 234 -25.68 -2.13 -33.58
C LEU A 234 -26.37 -1.50 -34.77
N GLU A 235 -27.15 -0.44 -34.55
CA GLU A 235 -27.82 0.31 -35.61
C GLU A 235 -26.82 0.90 -36.63
N MET A 236 -25.68 1.43 -36.15
CA MET A 236 -24.60 1.92 -37.01
C MET A 236 -23.96 0.79 -37.84
N GLN A 237 -23.79 -0.40 -37.27
CA GLN A 237 -23.25 -1.58 -37.98
C GLN A 237 -24.22 -2.11 -39.04
N GLU A 238 -25.53 -2.14 -38.73
CA GLU A 238 -26.56 -2.53 -39.69
C GLU A 238 -26.60 -1.56 -40.87
N ARG A 239 -26.66 -0.25 -40.60
CA ARG A 239 -26.59 0.78 -41.64
C ARG A 239 -25.34 0.66 -42.50
N ARG A 240 -24.18 0.39 -41.88
CA ARG A 240 -22.92 0.17 -42.61
C ARG A 240 -22.97 -1.07 -43.49
N ARG A 241 -23.55 -2.17 -43.02
CA ARG A 241 -23.69 -3.41 -43.79
C ARG A 241 -24.64 -3.22 -44.97
N GLU A 242 -25.73 -2.50 -44.78
CA GLU A 242 -26.68 -2.14 -45.85
C GLU A 242 -26.00 -1.27 -46.90
N SER A 243 -25.29 -0.20 -46.49
CA SER A 243 -24.55 0.64 -47.44
C SER A 243 -23.47 -0.12 -48.19
N GLU A 244 -22.71 -0.99 -47.52
CA GLU A 244 -21.69 -1.84 -48.18
C GLU A 244 -22.31 -2.80 -49.19
N LYS A 245 -23.48 -3.39 -48.90
CA LYS A 245 -24.22 -4.22 -49.87
C LYS A 245 -24.74 -3.41 -51.05
N GLU A 246 -25.29 -2.23 -50.81
CA GLU A 246 -25.73 -1.33 -51.87
C GLU A 246 -24.57 -0.93 -52.77
N ASP A 247 -23.42 -0.57 -52.19
CA ASP A 247 -22.22 -0.20 -52.94
C ASP A 247 -21.67 -1.38 -53.74
N GLN A 248 -21.64 -2.60 -53.18
CA GLN A 248 -21.28 -3.81 -53.92
C GLN A 248 -22.24 -4.07 -55.08
N GLN A 249 -23.54 -3.88 -54.88
CA GLN A 249 -24.53 -4.08 -55.94
C GLN A 249 -24.44 -3.02 -57.03
N ARG A 250 -24.17 -1.76 -56.67
CA ARG A 250 -23.88 -0.66 -57.60
C ARG A 250 -22.60 -0.93 -58.39
N ASP A 251 -21.54 -1.40 -57.75
CA ASP A 251 -20.27 -1.75 -58.41
C ASP A 251 -20.45 -2.93 -59.37
N LEU A 252 -21.12 -4.00 -58.94
CA LEU A 252 -21.46 -5.14 -59.81
C LEU A 252 -22.31 -4.71 -61.01
N TYR A 253 -23.30 -3.83 -60.81
CA TYR A 253 -24.11 -3.28 -61.90
C TYR A 253 -23.25 -2.46 -62.88
N GLN A 254 -22.36 -1.60 -62.37
CA GLN A 254 -21.41 -0.86 -63.21
C GLN A 254 -20.47 -1.76 -63.98
N ARG A 255 -19.91 -2.79 -63.33
CA ARG A 255 -19.02 -3.77 -63.98
C ARG A 255 -19.71 -4.55 -65.10
N ARG A 256 -21.03 -4.80 -64.99
CA ARG A 256 -21.85 -5.42 -66.05
C ARG A 256 -22.15 -4.45 -67.19
N MET A 257 -22.46 -3.19 -66.88
CA MET A 257 -22.83 -2.19 -67.88
C MET A 257 -21.62 -1.62 -68.64
N ASN A 258 -20.49 -1.42 -67.96
CA ASN A 258 -19.26 -0.83 -68.50
C ASN A 258 -18.02 -1.65 -68.09
N PRO A 259 -17.84 -2.87 -68.61
CA PRO A 259 -16.68 -3.70 -68.29
C PRO A 259 -15.37 -3.06 -68.79
N LYS A 260 -14.38 -2.92 -67.89
CA LYS A 260 -13.08 -2.32 -68.21
C LYS A 260 -11.91 -3.28 -68.02
N ARG A 261 -12.01 -4.20 -67.05
CA ARG A 261 -10.96 -5.17 -66.73
C ARG A 261 -11.29 -6.53 -67.34
N ARG A 262 -10.27 -7.34 -67.61
CA ARG A 262 -10.42 -8.72 -68.12
C ARG A 262 -11.33 -9.59 -67.22
N GLU A 263 -11.29 -9.37 -65.90
CA GLU A 263 -12.16 -10.05 -64.93
C GLU A 263 -13.65 -9.73 -65.12
N ASP A 264 -13.98 -8.50 -65.53
CA ASP A 264 -15.35 -8.06 -65.75
C ASP A 264 -15.95 -8.75 -66.99
N PHE A 265 -15.16 -8.85 -68.07
CA PHE A 265 -15.54 -9.59 -69.28
C PHE A 265 -15.72 -11.09 -68.99
N ASN A 266 -14.87 -11.68 -68.15
CA ASN A 266 -15.02 -13.08 -67.72
C ASN A 266 -16.32 -13.32 -66.93
N LEU A 267 -16.74 -12.35 -66.11
CA LEU A 267 -18.01 -12.41 -65.37
C LEU A 267 -19.22 -12.44 -66.31
N LEU A 268 -19.20 -11.62 -67.37
CA LEU A 268 -20.23 -11.61 -68.41
C LEU A 268 -20.25 -12.93 -69.20
N TYR A 269 -19.07 -13.44 -69.57
CA TYR A 269 -18.93 -14.72 -70.29
C TYR A 269 -19.53 -15.89 -69.50
N LYS A 270 -19.20 -16.00 -68.21
CA LYS A 270 -19.76 -17.03 -67.31
C LYS A 270 -21.28 -16.94 -67.19
N ALA A 271 -21.83 -15.72 -67.14
CA ALA A 271 -23.27 -15.52 -67.10
C ALA A 271 -23.96 -16.00 -68.39
N LEU A 272 -23.27 -15.91 -69.52
CA LEU A 272 -23.73 -16.37 -70.83
C LEU A 272 -23.66 -17.89 -70.98
N GLU A 273 -22.59 -18.52 -70.47
CA GLU A 273 -22.43 -19.98 -70.44
C GLU A 273 -23.38 -20.68 -69.45
N SER A 274 -23.91 -19.95 -68.46
CA SER A 274 -24.84 -20.50 -67.46
C SER A 274 -26.30 -20.55 -67.91
N LYS A 275 -26.60 -20.16 -69.16
CA LYS A 275 -27.91 -20.30 -69.80
C LYS A 275 -27.97 -21.55 -70.66
#